data_AF-A0A9W2Z8A6-F1
#
_entry.id   AF-A0A9W2Z8A6-F1
#
_cell.length_a   1.000
_cell.length_b   1.000
_cell.length_c   1.000
_cell.angle_alpha   90.00
_cell.angle_beta   90.00
_cell.angle_gamma   90.00
#
_symmetry.space_group_name_H-M   'P 1'
#
loop_
_entity.id
_entity.type
_entity.pdbx_description
1 polymer ?
#
loop_
_entity_poly.entity_id
_entity_poly.type
_entity_poly.pdbx_seq_one_letter_code
_entity_poly.pdbx_strand_id
1 'polypeptide(L)'
;MQTFNWLSNKLVAFLTDDDTYNYFKQIRSNLPPERTVLIRINRSELSSFKDYDRVNQIYSKPDYPKYHPNTVNANYSVIMNAKYDVLQMAMDLGHVNTKYIAWLDIRLFRNLLQENLRPKNDTFTLEVPFNFDDKKVAFSEVGDWDSHKNLSPWDYVKNNKVWVAGGYVLAEQSVIRKFIKAYKRTFQAMLMDNMASTDQQVIGSMYSPQMIKDQEIEIQTYRCYDGQFKLHATDIQYFCLAYVCKEAAELRRANTTLQVA
;
A
#
# COMPACT_ATOMS: atom_id res chain seq x y z
N MET A 1 -6.99 -2.81 12.92
CA MET A 1 -5.80 -2.80 13.81
C MET A 1 -5.64 -4.07 14.63
N GLN A 2 -6.68 -4.66 15.25
CA GLN A 2 -6.51 -5.88 16.08
C GLN A 2 -5.81 -7.06 15.38
N THR A 3 -6.01 -7.22 14.07
CA THR A 3 -5.34 -8.24 13.24
C THR A 3 -3.83 -8.15 13.25
N PHE A 4 -3.27 -6.97 13.56
CA PHE A 4 -1.83 -6.81 13.72
C PHE A 4 -1.31 -7.55 14.93
N ASN A 5 -2.12 -7.90 15.94
CA ASN A 5 -1.68 -8.83 16.98
C ASN A 5 -1.08 -10.12 16.38
N TRP A 6 -1.67 -10.60 15.29
CA TRP A 6 -1.30 -11.87 14.69
C TRP A 6 -0.21 -11.77 13.60
N LEU A 7 0.21 -10.57 13.16
CA LEU A 7 1.15 -10.43 12.03
C LEU A 7 2.61 -10.64 12.45
N SER A 8 3.16 -11.82 12.29
CA SER A 8 4.47 -12.16 12.84
C SER A 8 5.66 -11.44 12.18
N ASN A 9 5.47 -10.79 11.02
CA ASN A 9 6.51 -9.97 10.38
C ASN A 9 6.99 -8.82 11.26
N LYS A 10 8.26 -8.41 11.07
CA LYS A 10 8.75 -7.15 11.61
C LYS A 10 7.93 -5.99 11.03
N LEU A 11 7.49 -5.10 11.90
CA LEU A 11 6.62 -4.00 11.56
C LEU A 11 7.18 -2.69 12.10
N VAL A 12 7.20 -1.68 11.25
CA VAL A 12 7.44 -0.28 11.64
C VAL A 12 6.11 0.45 11.52
N ALA A 13 5.62 1.01 12.63
CA ALA A 13 4.37 1.76 12.67
C ALA A 13 4.64 3.22 13.00
N PHE A 14 4.23 4.12 12.10
CA PHE A 14 4.28 5.56 12.29
C PHE A 14 2.93 6.05 12.79
N LEU A 15 2.92 6.69 13.97
CA LEU A 15 1.72 6.99 14.73
C LEU A 15 1.72 8.47 15.15
N THR A 16 0.58 9.14 14.98
CA THR A 16 0.48 10.60 15.19
C THR A 16 -0.07 11.00 16.56
N ASP A 17 -0.65 10.05 17.29
CA ASP A 17 -1.31 10.29 18.58
C ASP A 17 -0.96 9.19 19.59
N ASP A 18 -0.99 9.55 20.87
CA ASP A 18 -0.59 8.67 21.97
C ASP A 18 -1.58 7.52 22.20
N ASP A 19 -2.88 7.73 21.93
CA ASP A 19 -3.89 6.70 22.09
C ASP A 19 -3.64 5.53 21.13
N THR A 20 -3.44 5.85 19.84
CA THR A 20 -3.11 4.84 18.83
C THR A 20 -1.73 4.24 19.11
N TYR A 21 -0.74 5.02 19.55
CA TYR A 21 0.56 4.51 19.97
C TYR A 21 0.45 3.45 21.08
N ASN A 22 -0.26 3.77 22.15
CA ASN A 22 -0.42 2.90 23.30
C ASN A 22 -1.25 1.66 22.96
N TYR A 23 -2.31 1.83 22.17
CA TYR A 23 -3.09 0.70 21.66
C TYR A 23 -2.23 -0.23 20.80
N PHE A 24 -1.41 0.31 19.89
CA PHE A 24 -0.55 -0.49 19.01
C PHE A 24 0.51 -1.25 19.83
N LYS A 25 1.10 -0.60 20.83
CA LYS A 25 2.01 -1.22 21.79
C LYS A 25 1.35 -2.39 22.53
N GLN A 26 0.11 -2.20 22.98
CA GLN A 26 -0.63 -3.23 23.71
C GLN A 26 -0.95 -4.44 22.84
N ILE A 27 -1.50 -4.25 21.64
CA ILE A 27 -1.91 -5.38 20.78
C ILE A 27 -0.74 -6.19 20.23
N ARG A 28 0.49 -5.66 20.27
CA ARG A 28 1.71 -6.33 19.81
C ARG A 28 2.58 -6.86 20.96
N SER A 29 2.16 -6.64 22.22
CA SER A 29 2.93 -6.96 23.42
C SER A 29 3.19 -8.46 23.62
N ASN A 30 2.38 -9.31 23.01
CA ASN A 30 2.54 -10.77 23.01
C ASN A 30 3.65 -11.27 22.08
N LEU A 31 4.28 -10.39 21.30
CA LEU A 31 5.30 -10.77 20.34
C LEU A 31 6.69 -10.29 20.77
N PRO A 32 7.75 -10.94 20.25
CA PRO A 32 9.10 -10.50 20.52
C PRO A 32 9.31 -9.00 20.23
N PRO A 33 9.90 -8.22 21.16
CA PRO A 33 10.02 -6.77 21.04
C PRO A 33 10.70 -6.31 19.74
N GLU A 34 11.65 -7.08 19.22
CA GLU A 34 12.37 -6.79 17.98
C GLU A 34 11.50 -6.81 16.72
N ARG A 35 10.29 -7.37 16.80
CA ARG A 35 9.32 -7.42 15.70
C ARG A 35 8.47 -6.16 15.58
N THR A 36 8.50 -5.25 16.55
CA THR A 36 7.69 -4.04 16.51
C THR A 36 8.52 -2.80 16.81
N VAL A 37 8.56 -1.89 15.84
CA VAL A 37 9.15 -0.56 16.00
C VAL A 37 8.03 0.46 15.90
N LEU A 38 7.81 1.22 16.98
CA LEU A 38 6.79 2.27 17.04
C LEU A 38 7.47 3.62 16.98
N ILE A 39 7.08 4.44 16.01
CA ILE A 39 7.65 5.76 15.78
C ILE A 39 6.51 6.78 15.90
N ARG A 40 6.66 7.72 16.83
CA ARG A 40 5.79 8.90 16.85
C ARG A 40 6.23 9.84 15.75
N ILE A 41 5.28 10.38 15.00
CA ILE A 41 5.58 11.31 13.91
C ILE A 41 4.59 12.46 13.88
N ASN A 42 5.09 13.66 13.59
CA ASN A 42 4.24 14.79 13.24
C ASN A 42 4.00 14.82 11.73
N ARG A 43 2.75 15.07 11.33
CA ARG A 43 2.39 15.19 9.91
C ARG A 43 3.19 16.28 9.19
N SER A 44 3.63 17.33 9.88
CA SER A 44 4.46 18.39 9.30
C SER A 44 5.86 17.92 8.84
N GLU A 45 6.33 16.77 9.33
CA GLU A 45 7.60 16.17 8.93
C GLU A 45 7.51 15.45 7.57
N LEU A 46 6.30 15.17 7.11
CA LEU A 46 6.04 14.44 5.87
C LEU A 46 5.87 15.43 4.70
N SER A 47 6.64 15.23 3.63
CA SER A 47 6.61 16.11 2.46
C SER A 47 5.23 16.22 1.82
N SER A 48 4.45 15.14 1.74
CA SER A 48 3.11 15.16 1.14
C SER A 48 2.13 16.06 1.89
N PHE A 49 2.31 16.30 3.19
CA PHE A 49 1.45 17.21 3.95
C PHE A 49 1.72 18.68 3.63
N LYS A 50 2.88 19.02 3.05
CA LYS A 50 3.17 20.37 2.56
C LYS A 50 2.33 20.74 1.34
N ASP A 51 1.82 19.72 0.61
CA ASP A 51 0.96 19.92 -0.57
C ASP A 51 -0.52 20.10 -0.20
N TYR A 52 -0.90 20.05 1.09
CA TYR A 52 -2.30 20.09 1.53
C TYR A 52 -3.07 21.29 0.98
N ASP A 53 -2.54 22.51 1.16
CA ASP A 53 -3.22 23.73 0.71
C ASP A 53 -3.41 23.74 -0.81
N ARG A 54 -2.41 23.26 -1.55
CA ARG A 54 -2.47 23.16 -3.01
C ARG A 54 -3.53 22.15 -3.46
N VAL A 55 -3.57 20.97 -2.84
CA VAL A 55 -4.57 19.93 -3.11
C VAL A 55 -5.98 20.46 -2.78
N ASN A 56 -6.13 21.12 -1.63
CA ASN A 56 -7.39 21.70 -1.20
C ASN A 56 -7.88 22.80 -2.16
N GLN A 57 -6.98 23.65 -2.63
CA GLN A 57 -7.29 24.65 -3.66
C GLN A 57 -7.79 24.00 -4.95
N ILE A 58 -7.13 22.93 -5.43
CA ILE A 58 -7.57 22.18 -6.61
C ILE A 58 -8.99 21.63 -6.39
N TYR A 59 -9.24 21.00 -5.23
CA TYR A 59 -10.54 20.41 -4.91
C TYR A 59 -11.65 21.45 -4.70
N SER A 60 -11.33 22.69 -4.36
CA SER A 60 -12.33 23.76 -4.24
C SER A 60 -12.85 24.27 -5.59
N LYS A 61 -12.18 23.96 -6.71
CA LYS A 61 -12.63 24.46 -8.02
C LYS A 61 -13.99 23.84 -8.39
N PRO A 62 -14.95 24.62 -8.94
CA PRO A 62 -16.29 24.13 -9.24
C PRO A 62 -16.33 23.03 -10.31
N ASP A 63 -15.42 23.08 -11.27
CA ASP A 63 -15.29 22.16 -12.40
C ASP A 63 -14.43 20.92 -12.09
N TYR A 64 -13.84 20.86 -10.89
CA TYR A 64 -13.03 19.71 -10.50
C TYR A 64 -13.91 18.50 -10.16
N PRO A 65 -13.59 17.29 -10.62
CA PRO A 65 -14.35 16.07 -10.35
C PRO A 65 -14.62 15.86 -8.85
N LYS A 66 -15.82 15.40 -8.49
CA LYS A 66 -16.24 15.21 -7.09
C LYS A 66 -16.51 13.74 -6.79
N TYR A 67 -15.45 12.98 -6.52
CA TYR A 67 -15.53 11.58 -6.10
C TYR A 67 -15.05 11.45 -4.66
N HIS A 68 -15.95 11.04 -3.77
CA HIS A 68 -15.58 10.78 -2.39
C HIS A 68 -14.85 9.43 -2.25
N PRO A 69 -13.73 9.35 -1.51
CA PRO A 69 -12.99 10.47 -0.88
C PRO A 69 -11.95 11.13 -1.82
N ASN A 70 -11.64 10.49 -2.96
CA ASN A 70 -10.44 10.69 -3.76
C ASN A 70 -10.19 12.12 -4.27
N THR A 71 -11.24 12.90 -4.55
CA THR A 71 -11.10 14.26 -5.12
C THR A 71 -11.92 15.33 -4.39
N VAL A 72 -12.33 15.03 -3.16
CA VAL A 72 -13.11 15.95 -2.31
C VAL A 72 -12.53 16.11 -0.90
N ASN A 73 -11.67 15.19 -0.47
CA ASN A 73 -11.06 15.23 0.86
C ASN A 73 -9.54 15.38 0.73
N ALA A 74 -9.05 16.62 0.78
CA ALA A 74 -7.63 16.92 0.64
C ALA A 74 -6.78 16.22 1.71
N ASN A 75 -7.28 16.15 2.95
CA ASN A 75 -6.58 15.47 4.04
C ASN A 75 -6.42 13.97 3.75
N TYR A 76 -7.46 13.31 3.22
CA TYR A 76 -7.36 11.91 2.82
C TYR A 76 -6.34 11.71 1.71
N SER A 77 -6.36 12.55 0.67
CA SER A 77 -5.41 12.46 -0.44
C SER A 77 -3.97 12.64 0.03
N VAL A 78 -3.66 13.65 0.85
CA VAL A 78 -2.28 13.81 1.36
C VAL A 78 -1.86 12.66 2.27
N ILE A 79 -2.76 12.05 3.04
CA ILE A 79 -2.46 10.83 3.83
C ILE A 79 -2.11 9.66 2.91
N MET A 80 -2.88 9.44 1.83
CA MET A 80 -2.59 8.37 0.87
C MET A 80 -1.24 8.56 0.17
N ASN A 81 -0.87 9.80 -0.17
CA ASN A 81 0.43 10.13 -0.75
C ASN A 81 1.58 10.02 0.29
N ALA A 82 1.34 10.42 1.54
CA ALA A 82 2.33 10.38 2.62
C ALA A 82 2.82 8.96 2.96
N LYS A 83 2.09 7.94 2.54
CA LYS A 83 2.52 6.52 2.52
C LYS A 83 3.95 6.34 2.02
N TYR A 84 4.30 7.01 0.93
CA TYR A 84 5.61 6.87 0.30
C TYR A 84 6.69 7.66 1.05
N ASP A 85 6.31 8.66 1.84
CA ASP A 85 7.23 9.37 2.74
C ASP A 85 7.62 8.47 3.91
N VAL A 86 6.64 7.84 4.55
CA VAL A 86 6.91 6.96 5.69
C VAL A 86 7.57 5.65 5.26
N LEU A 87 7.27 5.13 4.07
CA LEU A 87 7.97 3.96 3.52
C LEU A 87 9.45 4.27 3.25
N GLN A 88 9.75 5.45 2.68
CA GLN A 88 11.11 5.94 2.51
C GLN A 88 11.83 6.08 3.86
N MET A 89 11.17 6.72 4.83
CA MET A 89 11.69 6.91 6.18
C MET A 89 11.98 5.59 6.90
N ALA A 90 11.09 4.58 6.77
CA ALA A 90 11.29 3.26 7.37
C ALA A 90 12.58 2.58 6.89
N MET A 91 12.91 2.74 5.60
CA MET A 91 14.14 2.20 5.03
C MET A 91 15.36 3.02 5.43
N ASP A 92 15.25 4.35 5.53
CA ASP A 92 16.37 5.23 5.86
C ASP A 92 16.80 5.15 7.34
N LEU A 93 15.85 4.88 8.23
CA LEU A 93 16.14 4.67 9.66
C LEU A 93 16.85 3.35 9.96
N GLY A 94 16.97 2.44 8.97
CA GLY A 94 17.68 1.17 9.13
C GLY A 94 17.01 0.16 10.07
N HIS A 95 15.77 0.42 10.51
CA HIS A 95 15.03 -0.51 11.36
C HIS A 95 14.55 -1.75 10.61
N VAL A 96 14.53 -1.73 9.27
CA VAL A 96 14.14 -2.86 8.42
C VAL A 96 15.34 -3.30 7.59
N ASN A 97 16.06 -4.32 8.07
CA ASN A 97 17.19 -4.93 7.35
C ASN A 97 16.75 -6.24 6.67
N THR A 98 15.82 -6.14 5.72
CA THR A 98 15.29 -7.27 4.94
C THR A 98 15.41 -6.96 3.45
N LYS A 99 15.55 -7.98 2.61
CA LYS A 99 15.57 -7.79 1.15
C LYS A 99 14.32 -7.06 0.63
N TYR A 100 13.16 -7.45 1.16
CA TYR A 100 11.86 -6.93 0.76
C TYR A 100 11.27 -6.01 1.82
N ILE A 101 10.45 -5.06 1.38
CA ILE A 101 9.64 -4.20 2.23
C ILE A 101 8.22 -4.11 1.66
N ALA A 102 7.24 -3.96 2.54
CA ALA A 102 5.87 -3.74 2.14
C ALA A 102 5.20 -2.62 2.92
N TRP A 103 4.33 -1.88 2.23
CA TRP A 103 3.28 -1.09 2.87
C TRP A 103 2.07 -1.97 3.15
N LEU A 104 1.39 -1.75 4.29
CA LEU A 104 0.20 -2.50 4.69
C LEU A 104 -0.81 -1.60 5.40
N ASP A 105 -1.99 -1.42 4.79
CA ASP A 105 -3.09 -0.69 5.41
C ASP A 105 -3.65 -1.38 6.66
N ILE A 106 -4.09 -0.58 7.63
CA ILE A 106 -4.51 -1.06 8.95
C ILE A 106 -5.79 -1.94 8.97
N ARG A 107 -6.52 -2.00 7.85
CA ARG A 107 -7.78 -2.75 7.67
C ARG A 107 -7.69 -3.88 6.64
N LEU A 108 -6.50 -4.12 6.08
CA LEU A 108 -6.34 -5.05 4.96
C LEU A 108 -6.73 -6.49 5.33
N PHE A 109 -6.37 -6.93 6.53
CA PHE A 109 -6.66 -8.28 7.04
C PHE A 109 -7.91 -8.37 7.90
N ARG A 110 -8.82 -7.38 7.86
CA ARG A 110 -10.00 -7.35 8.76
C ARG A 110 -10.87 -8.60 8.70
N ASN A 111 -10.86 -9.33 7.59
CA ASN A 111 -11.64 -10.56 7.45
C ASN A 111 -11.11 -11.69 8.36
N LEU A 112 -9.85 -11.63 8.78
CA LEU A 112 -9.29 -12.55 9.79
C LEU A 112 -9.90 -12.37 11.18
N LEU A 113 -10.65 -11.29 11.43
CA LEU A 113 -11.40 -11.10 12.68
C LEU A 113 -12.59 -12.06 12.78
N GLN A 114 -13.03 -12.64 11.68
CA GLN A 114 -14.04 -13.70 11.70
C GLN A 114 -13.41 -14.97 12.28
N GLU A 115 -14.07 -15.60 13.26
CA GLU A 115 -13.51 -16.73 14.02
C GLU A 115 -13.07 -17.89 13.14
N ASN A 116 -13.82 -18.18 12.08
CA ASN A 116 -13.53 -19.22 11.10
C ASN A 116 -12.34 -18.91 10.16
N LEU A 117 -11.87 -17.65 10.11
CA LEU A 117 -10.73 -17.20 9.30
C LEU A 117 -9.50 -16.83 10.14
N ARG A 118 -9.66 -16.79 11.47
CA ARG A 118 -8.57 -16.48 12.40
C ARG A 118 -7.44 -17.51 12.25
N PRO A 119 -6.15 -17.09 12.30
CA PRO A 119 -5.04 -18.03 12.28
C PRO A 119 -5.10 -19.02 13.45
N LYS A 120 -4.95 -20.31 13.17
CA LYS A 120 -5.00 -21.39 14.19
C LYS A 120 -3.90 -21.28 15.25
N ASN A 121 -2.71 -20.79 14.86
CA ASN A 121 -1.55 -20.65 15.75
C ASN A 121 -1.39 -19.22 16.29
N ASP A 122 -2.49 -18.46 16.34
CA ASP A 122 -2.56 -17.05 16.77
C ASP A 122 -1.63 -16.07 16.02
N THR A 123 -0.95 -16.54 14.98
CA THR A 123 -0.08 -15.72 14.16
C THR A 123 -0.11 -16.17 12.70
N PHE A 124 0.14 -15.22 11.80
CA PHE A 124 0.40 -15.44 10.38
C PHE A 124 1.62 -14.63 9.96
N THR A 125 2.22 -14.98 8.83
CA THR A 125 3.37 -14.27 8.26
C THR A 125 3.06 -13.97 6.81
N LEU A 126 3.67 -12.92 6.29
CA LEU A 126 3.65 -12.55 4.89
C LEU A 126 5.03 -12.80 4.32
N GLU A 127 5.07 -13.46 3.17
CA GLU A 127 6.28 -13.62 2.39
C GLU A 127 5.98 -13.29 0.93
N VAL A 128 7.02 -13.04 0.14
CA VAL A 128 6.84 -12.74 -1.28
C VAL A 128 6.11 -13.89 -1.99
N PRO A 129 5.23 -13.59 -2.97
CA PRO A 129 4.62 -14.61 -3.81
C PRO A 129 5.66 -15.50 -4.52
N PHE A 130 5.30 -16.73 -4.88
CA PHE A 130 6.24 -17.67 -5.53
C PHE A 130 6.77 -17.19 -6.88
N ASN A 131 5.97 -16.41 -7.61
CA ASN A 131 6.30 -15.86 -8.93
C ASN A 131 6.68 -14.37 -8.87
N PHE A 132 7.06 -13.86 -7.70
CA PHE A 132 7.42 -12.46 -7.54
C PHE A 132 8.72 -12.13 -8.30
N ASP A 133 8.68 -11.09 -9.14
CA ASP A 133 9.85 -10.55 -9.81
C ASP A 133 10.49 -9.44 -8.96
N ASP A 134 11.69 -9.70 -8.47
CA ASP A 134 12.45 -8.79 -7.61
C ASP A 134 12.73 -7.42 -8.25
N LYS A 135 12.60 -7.29 -9.58
CA LYS A 135 12.79 -6.03 -10.31
C LYS A 135 11.53 -5.17 -10.39
N LYS A 136 10.38 -5.66 -9.91
CA LYS A 136 9.07 -5.01 -10.05
C LYS A 136 8.49 -4.59 -8.70
N VAL A 137 7.47 -3.74 -8.76
CA VAL A 137 6.63 -3.45 -7.59
C VAL A 137 5.31 -4.19 -7.74
N ALA A 138 4.96 -4.98 -6.73
CA ALA A 138 3.74 -5.76 -6.71
C ALA A 138 2.57 -4.98 -6.11
N PHE A 139 1.42 -5.08 -6.77
CA PHE A 139 0.12 -4.57 -6.31
C PHE A 139 -1.00 -5.58 -6.56
N SER A 140 -2.12 -5.44 -5.84
CA SER A 140 -3.37 -6.08 -6.25
C SER A 140 -3.96 -5.35 -7.46
N GLU A 141 -4.48 -6.09 -8.45
CA GLU A 141 -5.16 -5.51 -9.60
C GLU A 141 -6.62 -5.23 -9.28
N VAL A 142 -7.08 -4.02 -9.62
CA VAL A 142 -8.47 -3.60 -9.47
C VAL A 142 -9.17 -3.56 -10.81
N GLY A 143 -8.55 -2.88 -11.78
CA GLY A 143 -9.06 -2.77 -13.14
C GLY A 143 -8.10 -3.40 -14.14
N ASP A 144 -8.62 -3.91 -15.24
CA ASP A 144 -7.79 -4.56 -16.25
C ASP A 144 -6.87 -3.58 -16.98
N TRP A 145 -5.60 -3.93 -17.18
CA TRP A 145 -4.61 -3.05 -17.82
C TRP A 145 -5.00 -2.58 -19.23
N ASP A 146 -5.69 -3.39 -20.04
CA ASP A 146 -6.09 -2.98 -21.39
C ASP A 146 -7.06 -1.80 -21.37
N SER A 147 -7.86 -1.68 -20.32
CA SER A 147 -8.76 -0.53 -20.10
C SER A 147 -8.06 0.72 -19.55
N HIS A 148 -6.77 0.61 -19.18
CA HIS A 148 -6.00 1.64 -18.50
C HIS A 148 -4.82 2.18 -19.32
N LYS A 149 -4.18 1.34 -20.15
CA LYS A 149 -2.92 1.64 -20.85
C LYS A 149 -2.91 2.89 -21.74
N ASN A 150 -4.08 3.34 -22.19
CA ASN A 150 -4.24 4.51 -23.06
C ASN A 150 -4.83 5.73 -22.36
N LEU A 151 -5.12 5.65 -21.06
CA LEU A 151 -5.69 6.75 -20.30
C LEU A 151 -4.65 7.83 -20.04
N SER A 152 -5.05 9.10 -20.15
CA SER A 152 -4.22 10.22 -19.68
C SER A 152 -4.29 10.35 -18.16
N PRO A 153 -3.35 11.09 -17.52
CA PRO A 153 -3.43 11.39 -16.09
C PRO A 153 -4.75 12.05 -15.70
N TRP A 154 -5.28 12.92 -16.57
CA TRP A 154 -6.58 13.54 -16.32
C TRP A 154 -7.72 12.55 -16.42
N ASP A 155 -7.67 11.55 -17.31
CA ASP A 155 -8.71 10.52 -17.37
C ASP A 155 -8.77 9.66 -16.10
N TYR A 156 -7.62 9.41 -15.46
CA TYR A 156 -7.57 8.73 -14.17
C TYR A 156 -8.31 9.52 -13.09
N VAL A 157 -8.05 10.82 -12.98
CA VAL A 157 -8.69 11.70 -11.98
C VAL A 157 -10.16 11.94 -12.33
N LYS A 158 -10.45 12.38 -13.57
CA LYS A 158 -11.78 12.77 -14.04
C LYS A 158 -12.78 11.65 -13.99
N ASN A 159 -12.37 10.42 -14.26
CA ASN A 159 -13.28 9.26 -14.30
C ASN A 159 -13.07 8.33 -13.11
N ASN A 160 -12.33 8.76 -12.09
CA ASN A 160 -12.01 7.99 -10.89
C ASN A 160 -11.52 6.57 -11.20
N LYS A 161 -10.62 6.43 -12.18
CA LYS A 161 -10.11 5.13 -12.62
C LYS A 161 -9.08 4.61 -11.64
N VAL A 162 -9.08 3.30 -11.42
CA VAL A 162 -8.18 2.60 -10.50
C VAL A 162 -7.67 1.36 -11.21
N TRP A 163 -6.38 1.35 -11.55
CA TRP A 163 -5.72 0.18 -12.11
C TRP A 163 -5.31 -0.79 -10.98
N VAL A 164 -4.62 -0.26 -9.96
CA VAL A 164 -4.05 -1.04 -8.86
C VAL A 164 -4.48 -0.50 -7.50
N ALA A 165 -4.56 -1.39 -6.51
CA ALA A 165 -4.91 -1.02 -5.14
C ALA A 165 -3.66 -0.61 -4.34
N GLY A 166 -3.70 0.58 -3.73
CA GLY A 166 -2.60 1.08 -2.89
C GLY A 166 -2.50 0.43 -1.49
N GLY A 167 -3.47 -0.39 -1.08
CA GLY A 167 -3.57 -0.88 0.31
C GLY A 167 -2.49 -1.86 0.74
N TYR A 168 -1.81 -2.48 -0.23
CA TYR A 168 -0.61 -3.28 0.00
C TYR A 168 0.33 -3.15 -1.19
N VAL A 169 1.56 -2.76 -0.92
CA VAL A 169 2.61 -2.52 -1.93
C VAL A 169 3.82 -3.29 -1.49
N LEU A 170 4.39 -4.13 -2.36
CA LEU A 170 5.52 -5.00 -2.04
C LEU A 170 6.62 -4.83 -3.09
N ALA A 171 7.87 -4.70 -2.65
CA ALA A 171 9.03 -4.70 -3.54
C ALA A 171 10.34 -4.99 -2.80
N GLU A 172 11.40 -5.24 -3.56
CA GLU A 172 12.76 -5.11 -3.04
C GLU A 172 13.04 -3.66 -2.62
N GLN A 173 13.81 -3.46 -1.55
CA GLN A 173 14.14 -2.11 -1.06
C GLN A 173 14.79 -1.21 -2.14
N SER A 174 15.66 -1.77 -2.98
CA SER A 174 16.32 -1.01 -4.04
C SER A 174 15.34 -0.52 -5.11
N VAL A 175 14.36 -1.36 -5.45
CA VAL A 175 13.31 -1.09 -6.45
C VAL A 175 12.29 -0.10 -5.92
N ILE A 176 11.80 -0.27 -4.69
CA ILE A 176 10.78 0.63 -4.14
C ILE A 176 11.32 2.05 -3.94
N ARG A 177 12.62 2.22 -3.65
CA ARG A 177 13.26 3.55 -3.58
C ARG A 177 13.19 4.29 -4.92
N LYS A 178 13.46 3.59 -6.02
CA LYS A 178 13.33 4.15 -7.38
C LYS A 178 11.87 4.47 -7.69
N PHE A 179 10.95 3.56 -7.36
CA PHE A 179 9.52 3.79 -7.52
C PHE A 179 9.02 5.01 -6.75
N ILE A 180 9.39 5.17 -5.47
CA ILE A 180 9.01 6.32 -4.64
C ILE A 180 9.51 7.63 -5.28
N LYS A 181 10.73 7.66 -5.80
CA LYS A 181 11.28 8.83 -6.48
C LYS A 181 10.47 9.19 -7.73
N ALA A 182 10.10 8.21 -8.55
CA ALA A 182 9.29 8.41 -9.75
C ALA A 182 7.85 8.80 -9.42
N TYR A 183 7.26 8.20 -8.39
CA TYR A 183 5.96 8.54 -7.83
C TYR A 183 5.90 10.01 -7.39
N LYS A 184 6.86 10.45 -6.57
CA LYS A 184 6.91 11.84 -6.09
C LYS A 184 7.01 12.85 -7.24
N ARG A 185 7.83 12.57 -8.24
CA ARG A 185 7.93 13.39 -9.46
C ARG A 185 6.61 13.46 -10.20
N THR A 186 5.94 12.33 -10.35
CA THR A 186 4.64 12.24 -11.03
C THR A 186 3.58 13.04 -10.30
N PHE A 187 3.47 12.89 -8.98
CA PHE A 187 2.52 13.66 -8.18
C PHE A 187 2.77 15.17 -8.30
N GLN A 188 4.04 15.60 -8.23
CA GLN A 188 4.38 17.01 -8.38
C GLN A 188 4.07 17.54 -9.80
N ALA A 189 4.32 16.76 -10.86
CA ALA A 189 3.91 17.12 -12.21
C ALA A 189 2.38 17.25 -12.33
N MET A 190 1.62 16.33 -11.73
CA MET A 190 0.16 16.43 -11.68
C MET A 190 -0.29 17.72 -10.97
N LEU A 191 0.31 18.09 -9.84
CA LEU A 191 -0.02 19.32 -9.12
C LEU A 191 0.23 20.59 -9.94
N MET A 192 1.31 20.61 -10.74
CA MET A 192 1.61 21.69 -11.68
C MET A 192 0.51 21.83 -12.74
N ASP A 193 -0.01 20.71 -13.22
CA ASP A 193 -1.12 20.64 -14.18
C ASP A 193 -2.52 20.78 -13.53
N ASN A 194 -2.59 21.26 -12.29
CA ASN A 194 -3.83 21.41 -11.51
C ASN A 194 -4.60 20.10 -11.29
N MET A 195 -3.89 18.98 -11.18
CA MET A 195 -4.45 17.67 -10.86
C MET A 195 -3.97 17.18 -9.49
N ALA A 196 -4.87 16.62 -8.69
CA ALA A 196 -4.56 15.95 -7.43
C ALA A 196 -5.54 14.81 -7.18
N SER A 197 -5.06 13.72 -6.61
CA SER A 197 -5.90 12.58 -6.19
C SER A 197 -5.14 11.74 -5.16
N THR A 198 -5.68 10.58 -4.82
CA THR A 198 -5.02 9.58 -3.99
C THR A 198 -3.94 8.84 -4.76
N ASP A 199 -3.16 8.04 -4.03
CA ASP A 199 -2.06 7.25 -4.58
C ASP A 199 -2.48 6.38 -5.78
N GLN A 200 -3.67 5.81 -5.78
CA GLN A 200 -4.15 4.96 -6.85
C GLN A 200 -4.20 5.64 -8.22
N GLN A 201 -4.71 6.87 -8.31
CA GLN A 201 -4.72 7.62 -9.57
C GLN A 201 -3.33 8.16 -9.92
N VAL A 202 -2.49 8.48 -8.92
CA VAL A 202 -1.10 8.88 -9.17
C VAL A 202 -0.34 7.70 -9.79
N ILE A 203 -0.48 6.49 -9.24
CA ILE A 203 0.14 5.29 -9.80
C ILE A 203 -0.38 5.03 -11.22
N GLY A 204 -1.69 5.12 -11.45
CA GLY A 204 -2.23 5.00 -12.80
C GLY A 204 -1.60 6.02 -13.78
N SER A 205 -1.49 7.27 -13.33
CA SER A 205 -0.91 8.36 -14.11
C SER A 205 0.57 8.13 -14.42
N MET A 206 1.35 7.53 -13.51
CA MET A 206 2.77 7.20 -13.76
C MET A 206 2.93 6.42 -15.07
N TYR A 207 2.03 5.46 -15.32
CA TYR A 207 2.11 4.57 -16.47
C TYR A 207 1.25 5.03 -17.66
N SER A 208 0.79 6.28 -17.65
CA SER A 208 0.08 6.86 -18.79
C SER A 208 1.04 7.08 -19.98
N PRO A 209 0.55 7.14 -21.22
CA PRO A 209 1.40 7.43 -22.39
C PRO A 209 2.25 8.71 -22.26
N GLN A 210 1.77 9.69 -21.50
CA GLN A 210 2.42 10.99 -21.30
C GLN A 210 3.58 10.92 -20.29
N MET A 211 3.50 10.02 -19.31
CA MET A 211 4.41 9.99 -18.15
C MET A 211 5.26 8.71 -18.08
N ILE A 212 4.94 7.68 -18.87
CA ILE A 212 5.63 6.38 -18.86
C ILE A 212 7.14 6.50 -19.15
N LYS A 213 7.56 7.48 -19.95
CA LYS A 213 8.97 7.72 -20.29
C LYS A 213 9.86 8.00 -19.07
N ASP A 214 9.25 8.47 -17.98
CA ASP A 214 9.92 8.82 -16.73
C ASP A 214 9.84 7.65 -15.70
N GLN A 215 9.26 6.51 -16.09
CA GLN A 215 9.09 5.34 -15.24
C GLN A 215 10.09 4.23 -15.63
N GLU A 216 11.04 3.96 -14.75
CA GLU A 216 12.02 2.88 -14.91
C GLU A 216 11.56 1.55 -14.31
N ILE A 217 10.56 1.60 -13.43
CA ILE A 217 10.10 0.45 -12.65
C ILE A 217 8.81 -0.05 -13.27
N GLU A 218 8.67 -1.36 -13.42
CA GLU A 218 7.44 -2.00 -13.86
C GLU A 218 6.59 -2.45 -12.66
N ILE A 219 5.28 -2.56 -12.89
CA ILE A 219 4.34 -3.14 -11.94
C ILE A 219 4.08 -4.60 -12.28
N GLN A 220 4.05 -5.43 -11.25
CA GLN A 220 3.50 -6.78 -11.29
C GLN A 220 2.15 -6.78 -10.57
N THR A 221 1.09 -7.21 -11.25
CA THR A 221 -0.25 -7.25 -10.67
C THR A 221 -0.65 -8.66 -10.23
N TYR A 222 -1.51 -8.73 -9.22
CA TYR A 222 -2.08 -9.97 -8.70
C TYR A 222 -3.60 -9.89 -8.70
N ARG A 223 -4.25 -10.86 -9.33
CA ARG A 223 -5.71 -11.04 -9.34
C ARG A 223 -6.10 -12.25 -8.49
N CYS A 224 -7.24 -12.12 -7.84
CA CYS A 224 -7.89 -13.20 -7.12
C CYS A 224 -9.26 -13.43 -7.73
N TYR A 225 -9.80 -14.63 -7.55
CA TYR A 225 -11.15 -14.99 -7.99
C TYR A 225 -12.14 -14.96 -6.82
N ASP A 226 -13.43 -14.93 -7.10
CA ASP A 226 -14.45 -14.93 -6.05
C ASP A 226 -14.35 -16.17 -5.15
N GLY A 227 -14.40 -15.93 -3.83
CA GLY A 227 -14.23 -16.96 -2.81
C GLY A 227 -12.77 -17.37 -2.57
N GLN A 228 -11.82 -16.95 -3.40
CA GLN A 228 -10.40 -17.20 -3.14
C GLN A 228 -9.99 -16.49 -1.84
N PHE A 229 -9.35 -17.24 -0.94
CA PHE A 229 -9.02 -16.78 0.41
C PHE A 229 -10.22 -16.27 1.24
N LYS A 230 -11.45 -16.66 0.84
CA LYS A 230 -12.71 -16.16 1.43
C LYS A 230 -12.89 -14.64 1.24
N LEU A 231 -12.28 -14.09 0.20
CA LEU A 231 -12.52 -12.72 -0.24
C LEU A 231 -13.71 -12.69 -1.20
N HIS A 232 -14.52 -11.64 -1.09
CA HIS A 232 -15.71 -11.42 -1.90
C HIS A 232 -15.82 -9.97 -2.34
N ALA A 233 -16.52 -9.72 -3.45
CA ALA A 233 -16.76 -8.38 -3.99
C ALA A 233 -15.45 -7.55 -4.12
N THR A 234 -15.46 -6.31 -3.66
CA THR A 234 -14.31 -5.40 -3.76
C THR A 234 -13.09 -5.88 -2.98
N ASP A 235 -13.25 -6.72 -1.95
CA ASP A 235 -12.12 -7.24 -1.18
C ASP A 235 -11.21 -8.14 -2.02
N ILE A 236 -11.79 -8.86 -3.00
CA ILE A 236 -11.03 -9.69 -3.94
C ILE A 236 -10.03 -8.83 -4.71
N GLN A 237 -10.48 -7.66 -5.17
CA GLN A 237 -9.66 -6.75 -5.98
C GLN A 237 -8.62 -6.03 -5.11
N TYR A 238 -9.03 -5.51 -3.96
CA TYR A 238 -8.16 -4.63 -3.19
C TYR A 238 -7.16 -5.37 -2.29
N PHE A 239 -7.46 -6.59 -1.83
CA PHE A 239 -6.61 -7.28 -0.84
C PHE A 239 -5.85 -8.48 -1.39
N CYS A 240 -6.04 -8.82 -2.67
CA CYS A 240 -5.49 -10.04 -3.26
C CYS A 240 -4.01 -10.27 -2.92
N LEU A 241 -3.14 -9.32 -3.26
CA LEU A 241 -1.69 -9.50 -3.12
C LEU A 241 -1.28 -9.86 -1.68
N ALA A 242 -1.89 -9.24 -0.67
CA ALA A 242 -1.51 -9.52 0.71
C ALA A 242 -1.96 -10.91 1.17
N TYR A 243 -3.10 -11.39 0.67
CA TYR A 243 -3.53 -12.77 0.91
C TYR A 243 -2.70 -13.79 0.13
N VAL A 244 -2.26 -13.47 -1.09
CA VAL A 244 -1.26 -14.26 -1.83
C VAL A 244 0.05 -14.35 -1.04
N CYS A 245 0.52 -13.23 -0.45
CA CYS A 245 1.72 -13.22 0.38
C CYS A 245 1.57 -14.07 1.64
N LYS A 246 0.38 -14.05 2.24
CA LYS A 246 0.04 -14.88 3.40
C LYS A 246 0.06 -16.37 3.03
N GLU A 247 -0.61 -16.74 1.94
CA GLU A 247 -0.64 -18.12 1.45
C GLU A 247 0.77 -18.63 1.12
N ALA A 248 1.60 -17.82 0.45
CA ALA A 248 2.97 -18.18 0.13
C ALA A 248 3.76 -18.58 1.39
N ALA A 249 3.64 -17.81 2.47
CA ALA A 249 4.27 -18.10 3.75
C ALA A 249 3.70 -19.37 4.44
N GLU A 250 2.42 -19.67 4.25
CA GLU A 250 1.78 -20.88 4.80
C GLU A 250 2.24 -22.13 4.06
N LEU A 251 2.30 -22.07 2.73
CA LEU A 251 2.77 -23.18 1.89
C LEU A 251 4.26 -23.47 2.09
N ARG A 252 5.12 -22.44 2.20
CA ARG A 252 6.55 -22.66 2.48
C ARG A 252 6.77 -23.32 3.84
N ARG A 253 5.99 -22.93 4.85
CA ARG A 253 6.03 -23.57 6.17
C ARG A 253 5.59 -25.03 6.10
N ALA A 254 4.49 -25.34 5.42
CA ALA A 254 4.01 -26.72 5.26
C ALA A 254 5.06 -27.61 4.57
N ASN A 255 5.71 -27.11 3.50
CA ASN A 255 6.76 -27.83 2.80
C ASN A 255 8.01 -28.06 3.65
N THR A 256 8.38 -27.09 4.49
CA THR A 256 9.52 -27.24 5.40
C THR A 256 9.24 -28.32 6.45
N THR A 257 8.03 -28.36 7.01
CA THR A 257 7.63 -29.39 7.98
C THR A 257 7.67 -30.80 7.36
N LEU A 258 7.28 -30.95 6.09
CA LEU A 258 7.33 -32.23 5.38
C LEU A 258 8.75 -32.71 5.03
N GLN A 259 9.74 -31.81 4.95
CA GLN A 259 11.14 -32.18 4.69
C GLN A 259 11.90 -32.59 5.96
N VAL A 260 11.36 -32.26 7.14
CA VAL A 260 11.99 -32.52 8.45
C VAL A 260 11.31 -33.69 9.19
N ALA A 261 10.18 -34.19 8.69
CA ALA A 261 9.46 -35.36 9.17
C ALA A 261 9.85 -36.62 8.40
#